data_AF-A0A1P8NHN7-F1
#
_entry.id   AF-A0A1P8NHN7-F1
#
_cell.length_a   1.000
_cell.length_b   1.000
_cell.length_c   1.000
_cell.angle_alpha   90.00
_cell.angle_beta   90.00
_cell.angle_gamma   90.00
#
_symmetry.space_group_name_H-M   'P 1'
#
loop_
_entity.id
_entity.type
_entity.pdbx_description
1 polymer ?
#
loop_
_entity_poly.entity_id
_entity_poly.type
_entity_poly.pdbx_seq_one_letter_code
_entity_poly.pdbx_strand_id
1 'polypeptide(L)'
;MLACQWHLIGQVHPLLARTVETGDQRGARLLSARLAELMMELAFLQERRYRPYAKWFGRAFEQLAVARELGPLLDAGAEGRLEALVLLGRCHDQLGITERVGPRIEQFSVGIADAVRPYSVLNTGEYVDATVEAIGDRSLRDLPRVGSLDQLTHADDTLITFTDWPAALAERFRDQLGH
;
A
#
# COMPACT_ATOMS: atom_id res chain seq x y z
N MET A 1 1.51 -0.55 -9.79
CA MET A 1 1.99 0.26 -8.65
C MET A 1 0.87 0.65 -7.69
N LEU A 2 -0.04 1.57 -8.04
CA LEU A 2 -1.11 2.02 -7.12
C LEU A 2 -1.98 0.87 -6.58
N ALA A 3 -2.44 -0.04 -7.45
CA ALA A 3 -3.20 -1.22 -7.03
C ALA A 3 -2.41 -2.11 -6.04
N CYS A 4 -1.10 -2.29 -6.29
CA CYS A 4 -0.22 -3.06 -5.42
C CYS A 4 -0.07 -2.37 -4.06
N GLN A 5 0.04 -1.05 -4.02
CA GLN A 5 0.16 -0.30 -2.78
C GLN A 5 -1.12 -0.39 -1.94
N TRP A 6 -2.28 -0.21 -2.56
CA TRP A 6 -3.58 -0.43 -1.90
C TRP A 6 -3.73 -1.86 -1.39
N HIS A 7 -3.25 -2.84 -2.16
CA HIS A 7 -3.26 -4.24 -1.77
C HIS A 7 -2.41 -4.48 -0.51
N LEU A 8 -1.17 -3.98 -0.47
CA LEU A 8 -0.30 -4.10 0.70
C LEU A 8 -0.89 -3.44 1.96
N ILE A 9 -1.49 -2.27 1.81
CA ILE A 9 -2.20 -1.58 2.90
C ILE A 9 -3.35 -2.46 3.41
N GLY A 10 -4.16 -3.01 2.52
CA GLY A 10 -5.29 -3.88 2.87
C GLY A 10 -4.88 -5.17 3.58
N GLN A 11 -3.67 -5.70 3.32
CA GLN A 11 -3.13 -6.85 4.04
C GLN A 11 -2.64 -6.50 5.45
N VAL A 12 -2.03 -5.32 5.63
CA VAL A 12 -1.45 -4.91 6.93
C VAL A 12 -2.49 -4.34 7.88
N HIS A 13 -3.46 -3.58 7.38
CA HIS A 13 -4.41 -2.83 8.20
C HIS A 13 -5.21 -3.69 9.19
N PRO A 14 -5.81 -4.84 8.80
CA PRO A 14 -6.56 -5.69 9.73
C PRO A 14 -5.68 -6.30 10.83
N LEU A 15 -4.38 -6.53 10.54
CA LEU A 15 -3.44 -7.11 11.50
C LEU A 15 -3.21 -6.16 12.69
N LEU A 16 -3.19 -4.84 12.43
CA LEU A 16 -3.05 -3.84 13.49
C LEU A 16 -4.18 -3.97 14.52
N ALA A 17 -5.44 -4.05 14.05
CA ALA A 17 -6.59 -4.25 14.93
C ALA A 17 -6.51 -5.56 15.71
N ARG A 18 -6.04 -6.64 15.07
CA ARG A 18 -5.84 -7.94 15.73
C ARG A 18 -4.82 -7.86 16.87
N THR A 19 -3.71 -7.14 16.69
CA THR A 19 -2.70 -6.99 17.76
C THR A 19 -3.22 -6.20 18.96
N VAL A 20 -4.08 -5.21 18.73
CA VAL A 20 -4.74 -4.46 19.82
C VAL A 20 -5.68 -5.39 20.60
N GLU A 21 -6.48 -6.21 19.92
CA GLU A 21 -7.39 -7.18 20.56
C GLU A 21 -6.63 -8.18 21.45
N THR A 22 -5.46 -8.67 21.00
CA THR A 22 -4.65 -9.63 21.76
C THR A 22 -3.75 -8.98 22.80
N GLY A 23 -3.78 -7.66 22.96
CA GLY A 23 -2.90 -6.92 23.87
C GLY A 23 -1.42 -6.91 23.46
N ASP A 24 -1.09 -7.25 22.22
CA ASP A 24 0.28 -7.23 21.71
C ASP A 24 0.70 -5.82 21.32
N GLN A 25 1.14 -5.07 22.32
CA GLN A 25 1.59 -3.69 22.17
C GLN A 25 2.83 -3.56 21.27
N ARG A 26 3.70 -4.58 21.20
CA ARG A 26 4.89 -4.54 20.34
C ARG A 26 4.48 -4.76 18.89
N GLY A 27 3.65 -5.75 18.63
CA GLY A 27 3.05 -6.00 17.32
C GLY A 27 2.30 -4.79 16.79
N ALA A 28 1.47 -4.14 17.62
CA ALA A 28 0.73 -2.95 17.23
C ALA A 28 1.64 -1.80 16.79
N ARG A 29 2.75 -1.57 17.50
CA ARG A 29 3.73 -0.53 17.12
C ARG A 29 4.43 -0.84 15.80
N LEU A 30 4.87 -2.09 15.61
CA LEU A 30 5.54 -2.52 14.38
C LEU A 30 4.61 -2.40 13.16
N LEU A 31 3.37 -2.89 13.29
CA LEU A 31 2.37 -2.81 12.23
C LEU A 31 1.92 -1.37 11.95
N SER A 32 1.79 -0.53 12.99
CA SER A 32 1.47 0.89 12.83
C SER A 32 2.57 1.64 12.09
N ALA A 33 3.85 1.35 12.37
CA ALA A 33 4.98 1.92 11.65
C ALA A 33 5.01 1.43 10.18
N ARG A 34 4.81 0.12 9.95
CA ARG A 34 4.73 -0.44 8.60
C ARG A 34 3.59 0.18 7.79
N LEU A 35 2.43 0.34 8.39
CA LEU A 35 1.28 0.95 7.73
C LEU A 35 1.54 2.42 7.39
N ALA A 36 2.22 3.17 8.27
CA ALA A 36 2.63 4.54 7.99
C ALA A 36 3.59 4.63 6.80
N GLU A 37 4.57 3.73 6.71
CA GLU A 37 5.46 3.67 5.56
C GLU A 37 4.68 3.41 4.26
N LEU A 38 3.76 2.43 4.26
CA LEU A 38 2.93 2.12 3.10
C LEU A 38 2.02 3.30 2.69
N MET A 39 1.50 4.06 3.66
CA MET A 39 0.71 5.27 3.42
C MET A 39 1.53 6.39 2.79
N MET A 40 2.75 6.62 3.29
CA MET A 40 3.67 7.61 2.71
C MET A 40 4.04 7.22 1.29
N GLU A 41 4.35 5.95 1.03
CA GLU A 41 4.62 5.43 -0.32
C GLU A 41 3.43 5.63 -1.26
N LEU A 42 2.20 5.40 -0.78
CA LEU A 42 0.99 5.69 -1.54
C LEU A 42 0.88 7.19 -1.86
N ALA A 43 1.16 8.07 -0.91
CA ALA A 43 1.16 9.52 -1.14
C ALA A 43 2.17 9.93 -2.23
N PHE A 44 3.38 9.36 -2.23
CA PHE A 44 4.37 9.57 -3.30
C PHE A 44 3.83 9.11 -4.67
N LEU A 45 3.19 7.94 -4.74
CA LEU A 45 2.59 7.44 -5.98
C LEU A 45 1.45 8.34 -6.47
N GLN A 46 0.57 8.78 -5.57
CA GLN A 46 -0.56 9.67 -5.89
C GLN A 46 -0.07 11.04 -6.40
N GLU A 47 1.00 11.59 -5.82
CA GLU A 47 1.62 12.84 -6.27
C GLU A 47 2.61 12.64 -7.43
N ARG A 48 2.75 11.42 -7.96
CA ARG A 48 3.63 11.06 -9.08
C ARG A 48 5.10 11.44 -8.83
N ARG A 49 5.55 11.30 -7.58
CA ARG A 49 6.94 11.55 -7.14
C ARG A 49 7.62 10.25 -6.76
N TYR A 50 8.90 10.12 -7.08
CA TYR A 50 9.68 8.94 -6.69
C TYR A 50 10.00 8.94 -5.19
N ARG A 51 9.89 7.76 -4.57
CA ARG A 51 10.38 7.49 -3.21
C ARG A 51 11.91 7.65 -3.17
N PRO A 52 12.47 8.51 -2.32
CA PRO A 52 13.92 8.62 -2.16
C PRO A 52 14.46 7.51 -1.24
N TYR A 53 15.78 7.49 -1.05
CA TYR A 53 16.44 6.66 -0.03
C TYR A 53 15.80 6.78 1.35
N ALA A 54 15.77 5.67 2.09
CA ALA A 54 15.07 5.55 3.38
C ALA A 54 15.45 6.66 4.40
N LYS A 55 16.72 7.04 4.49
CA LYS A 55 17.17 8.11 5.40
C LYS A 55 16.58 9.50 5.09
N TRP A 56 16.11 9.71 3.86
CA TRP A 56 15.48 10.96 3.41
C TRP A 56 13.97 10.85 3.29
N PHE A 57 13.39 9.67 3.57
CA PHE A 57 11.99 9.39 3.25
C PHE A 57 11.03 10.33 3.99
N GLY A 58 11.18 10.48 5.30
CA GLY A 58 10.39 11.44 6.09
C GLY A 58 10.58 12.88 5.63
N ARG A 59 11.82 13.30 5.37
CA ARG A 59 12.12 14.68 4.95
C ARG A 59 11.54 15.02 3.58
N ALA A 60 11.56 14.07 2.65
CA ALA A 60 10.95 14.25 1.34
C ALA A 60 9.42 14.16 1.40
N PHE A 61 8.88 13.32 2.28
CA PHE A 61 7.44 13.24 2.52
C PHE A 61 6.88 14.59 2.95
N GLU A 62 7.56 15.33 3.83
CA GLU A 62 7.17 16.69 4.24
C GLU A 62 7.00 17.68 3.07
N GLN A 63 7.56 17.38 1.90
CA GLN A 63 7.43 18.21 0.70
C GLN A 63 6.22 17.86 -0.17
N LEU A 64 5.46 16.82 0.18
CA LEU A 64 4.23 16.44 -0.51
C LEU A 64 3.10 17.40 -0.12
N ALA A 65 2.17 17.65 -1.05
CA ALA A 65 1.03 18.52 -0.80
C ALA A 65 0.14 17.97 0.33
N VAL A 66 -0.05 16.64 0.37
CA VAL A 66 -0.87 15.98 1.40
C VAL A 66 -0.21 15.93 2.78
N ALA A 67 1.10 16.17 2.88
CA ALA A 67 1.88 15.93 4.09
C ALA A 67 1.41 16.76 5.29
N ARG A 68 0.94 17.99 5.06
CA ARG A 68 0.42 18.87 6.12
C ARG A 68 -0.79 18.27 6.85
N GLU A 69 -1.61 17.50 6.13
CA GLU A 69 -2.81 16.87 6.68
C GLU A 69 -2.55 15.42 7.09
N LEU A 70 -1.76 14.68 6.31
CA LEU A 70 -1.45 13.28 6.57
C LEU A 70 -0.42 13.11 7.69
N GLY A 71 0.61 13.96 7.77
CA GLY A 71 1.71 13.86 8.74
C GLY A 71 1.23 13.75 10.20
N PRO A 72 0.39 14.68 10.70
CA PRO A 72 -0.13 14.59 12.07
C PRO A 72 -0.90 13.30 12.37
N LEU A 73 -1.62 12.74 11.37
CA LEU A 73 -2.31 11.45 11.50
C LEU A 73 -1.32 10.28 11.55
N LEU A 74 -0.20 10.40 10.82
CA LEU A 74 0.90 9.43 10.91
C LEU A 74 1.57 9.45 12.29
N ASP A 75 1.80 10.65 12.84
CA ASP A 75 2.46 10.85 14.15
C ASP A 75 1.61 10.39 15.33
N ALA A 76 0.27 10.42 15.21
CA ALA A 76 -0.65 9.89 16.20
C ALA A 76 -0.56 8.35 16.39
N GLY A 77 0.26 7.66 15.60
CA GLY A 77 0.44 6.22 15.71
C GLY A 77 -0.80 5.44 15.30
N ALA A 78 -1.10 4.34 16.00
CA ALA A 78 -2.20 3.44 15.63
C ALA A 78 -3.56 4.16 15.57
N GLU A 79 -3.79 5.16 16.43
CA GLU A 79 -5.06 5.88 16.55
C GLU A 79 -5.37 6.73 15.31
N GLY A 80 -4.36 7.27 14.60
CA GLY A 80 -4.58 8.10 13.42
C GLY A 80 -4.57 7.35 12.09
N ARG A 81 -4.36 6.03 12.08
CA ARG A 81 -4.21 5.25 10.85
C ARG A 81 -5.49 5.20 10.03
N LEU A 82 -6.64 5.11 10.67
CA LEU A 82 -7.92 5.00 9.96
C LEU A 82 -8.25 6.30 9.23
N GLU A 83 -8.12 7.45 9.90
CA GLU A 83 -8.32 8.78 9.35
C GLU A 83 -7.31 9.06 8.23
N ALA A 84 -6.05 8.62 8.38
CA ALA A 84 -5.03 8.72 7.35
C ALA A 84 -5.41 7.94 6.08
N LEU A 85 -5.96 6.73 6.23
CA LEU A 85 -6.45 5.94 5.09
C LEU A 85 -7.63 6.61 4.40
N VAL A 86 -8.59 7.15 5.16
CA VAL A 86 -9.73 7.87 4.59
C VAL A 86 -9.24 9.10 3.81
N LEU A 87 -8.26 9.85 4.33
CA LEU A 87 -7.63 10.96 3.61
C LEU A 87 -7.02 10.51 2.28
N LEU A 88 -6.20 9.45 2.30
CA LEU A 88 -5.57 8.91 1.09
C LEU A 88 -6.59 8.37 0.08
N GLY A 89 -7.72 7.82 0.54
CA GLY A 89 -8.81 7.40 -0.32
C GLY A 89 -9.51 8.59 -1.01
N ARG A 90 -9.70 9.71 -0.29
CA ARG A 90 -10.20 10.96 -0.91
C ARG A 90 -9.20 11.52 -1.91
N CYS A 91 -7.91 11.51 -1.59
CA CYS A 91 -6.86 11.96 -2.51
C CYS A 91 -6.82 11.09 -3.77
N HIS A 92 -6.97 9.76 -3.64
CA HIS A 92 -7.07 8.85 -4.79
C HIS A 92 -8.24 9.21 -5.70
N ASP A 93 -9.45 9.37 -5.14
CA ASP A 93 -10.65 9.74 -5.92
C ASP A 93 -10.45 11.07 -6.68
N GLN A 94 -9.74 12.03 -6.08
CA GLN A 94 -9.46 13.33 -6.69
C GLN A 94 -8.49 13.25 -7.87
N LEU A 95 -7.67 12.19 -7.98
CA LEU A 95 -6.78 12.01 -9.12
C LEU A 95 -7.54 11.76 -10.43
N GLY A 96 -8.79 11.27 -10.36
CA GLY A 96 -9.62 11.00 -11.55
C GLY A 96 -9.06 9.90 -12.46
N ILE A 97 -8.23 9.00 -11.93
CA ILE A 97 -7.58 7.91 -12.68
C ILE A 97 -8.36 6.59 -12.66
N THR A 98 -9.39 6.49 -11.82
CA THR A 98 -10.31 5.36 -11.71
C THR A 98 -11.75 5.88 -11.63
N GLU A 99 -12.74 4.99 -11.74
CA GLU A 99 -14.06 5.32 -11.21
C GLU A 99 -13.96 5.68 -9.72
N ARG A 100 -14.85 6.55 -9.25
CA ARG A 100 -14.82 7.05 -7.88
C ARG A 100 -15.23 5.94 -6.91
N VAL A 101 -14.35 5.59 -5.99
CA VAL A 101 -14.59 4.52 -5.01
C VAL A 101 -15.33 5.06 -3.79
N GLY A 102 -14.91 6.21 -3.27
CA GLY A 102 -15.45 6.81 -2.04
C GLY A 102 -14.98 6.05 -0.79
N PRO A 103 -14.12 6.65 0.06
CA PRO A 103 -13.57 5.94 1.21
C PRO A 103 -14.66 5.65 2.24
N ARG A 104 -14.77 4.37 2.63
CA ARG A 104 -15.74 3.90 3.62
C ARG A 104 -15.06 3.03 4.66
N ILE A 105 -15.53 3.16 5.90
CA ILE A 105 -15.08 2.34 7.02
C ILE A 105 -16.09 1.20 7.16
N GLU A 106 -15.60 -0.01 7.12
CA GLU A 106 -16.39 -1.24 7.12
C GLU A 106 -15.78 -2.25 8.10
N GLN A 107 -16.53 -3.32 8.40
CA GLN A 107 -15.99 -4.42 9.18
C GLN A 107 -15.14 -5.34 8.31
N PHE A 108 -14.02 -5.82 8.84
CA PHE A 108 -13.11 -6.67 8.09
C PHE A 108 -13.72 -8.02 7.72
N SER A 109 -13.94 -8.26 6.43
CA SER A 109 -14.29 -9.57 5.89
C SER A 109 -13.03 -10.42 5.69
N VAL A 110 -13.02 -11.64 6.26
CA VAL A 110 -11.88 -12.56 6.22
C VAL A 110 -11.75 -13.26 4.86
N GLY A 111 -12.80 -13.24 4.03
CA GLY A 111 -12.83 -13.89 2.72
C GLY A 111 -12.99 -15.42 2.77
N ILE A 112 -13.35 -15.99 3.93
CA ILE A 112 -13.62 -17.42 4.11
C ILE A 112 -14.92 -17.58 4.90
N ALA A 113 -15.86 -18.36 4.35
CA ALA A 113 -17.13 -18.72 4.99
C ALA A 113 -17.92 -17.52 5.55
N ASP A 114 -17.93 -16.40 4.81
CA ASP A 114 -18.57 -15.13 5.19
C ASP A 114 -18.17 -14.61 6.59
N ALA A 115 -17.00 -15.01 7.09
CA ALA A 115 -16.54 -14.62 8.41
C ALA A 115 -16.16 -13.14 8.42
N VAL A 116 -16.80 -12.38 9.31
CA VAL A 116 -16.51 -10.98 9.57
C VAL A 116 -15.84 -10.84 10.93
N ARG A 117 -14.84 -9.96 11.02
CA ARG A 117 -14.25 -9.51 12.28
C ARG A 117 -14.69 -8.08 12.55
N PRO A 118 -15.01 -7.70 13.80
CA PRO A 118 -15.48 -6.37 14.15
C PRO A 118 -14.34 -5.32 14.18
N TYR A 119 -13.39 -5.42 13.26
CA TYR A 119 -12.31 -4.44 13.08
C TYR A 119 -12.75 -3.42 12.04
N SER A 120 -12.69 -2.14 12.39
CA SER A 120 -12.93 -1.05 11.45
C SER A 120 -11.76 -0.95 10.48
N VAL A 121 -12.01 -1.23 9.20
CA VAL A 121 -11.04 -1.12 8.12
C VAL A 121 -11.55 -0.25 6.98
N LEU A 122 -10.65 0.40 6.24
CA LEU A 122 -11.03 1.05 4.98
C LEU A 122 -11.37 -0.02 3.93
N ASN A 123 -12.30 0.27 3.02
CA ASN A 123 -12.63 -0.49 1.81
C ASN A 123 -11.47 -0.56 0.78
N THR A 124 -10.25 -0.91 1.20
CA THR A 124 -9.04 -0.93 0.36
C THR A 124 -9.15 -1.89 -0.81
N GLY A 125 -9.94 -2.98 -0.68
CA GLY A 125 -10.18 -3.93 -1.77
C GLY A 125 -10.79 -3.25 -3.00
N GLU A 126 -11.77 -2.36 -2.80
CA GLU A 126 -12.40 -1.64 -3.90
C GLU A 126 -11.43 -0.66 -4.58
N TYR A 127 -10.51 -0.06 -3.84
CA TYR A 127 -9.44 0.75 -4.44
C TYR A 127 -8.46 -0.10 -5.27
N VAL A 128 -8.18 -1.33 -4.85
CA VAL A 128 -7.40 -2.29 -5.66
C VAL A 128 -8.14 -2.59 -6.95
N ASP A 129 -9.41 -2.99 -6.85
CA ASP A 129 -10.23 -3.40 -7.99
C ASP A 129 -10.39 -2.25 -9.00
N ALA A 130 -10.80 -1.06 -8.53
CA ALA A 130 -10.94 0.12 -9.39
C ALA A 130 -9.62 0.50 -10.10
N THR A 131 -8.47 0.34 -9.42
CA THR A 131 -7.17 0.62 -10.02
C THR A 131 -6.79 -0.43 -11.07
N VAL A 132 -7.10 -1.71 -10.82
CA VAL A 132 -6.85 -2.81 -11.76
C VAL A 132 -7.72 -2.69 -13.01
N GLU A 133 -9.00 -2.36 -12.83
CA GLU A 133 -9.96 -2.17 -13.93
C GLU A 133 -9.56 -1.02 -14.85
N ALA A 134 -8.98 0.05 -14.28
CA ALA A 134 -8.46 1.18 -15.05
C ALA A 134 -7.19 0.85 -15.88
N ILE A 135 -6.54 -0.29 -15.66
CA ILE A 135 -5.39 -0.72 -16.48
C ILE A 135 -5.90 -1.17 -17.85
N GLY A 136 -5.60 -0.38 -18.89
CA GLY A 136 -6.00 -0.70 -20.27
C GLY A 136 -5.25 -1.88 -20.90
N ASP A 137 -4.03 -2.17 -20.43
CA ASP A 137 -3.25 -3.32 -20.91
C ASP A 137 -3.64 -4.59 -20.15
N ARG A 138 -4.16 -5.58 -20.87
CA ARG A 138 -4.59 -6.85 -20.30
C ARG A 138 -3.42 -7.64 -19.67
N SER A 139 -2.25 -7.62 -20.31
CA SER A 139 -1.08 -8.36 -19.80
C SER A 139 -0.67 -7.84 -18.43
N LEU A 140 -0.68 -6.52 -18.24
CA LEU A 140 -0.41 -5.87 -16.96
C LEU A 140 -1.50 -6.14 -15.92
N ARG A 141 -2.76 -6.21 -16.33
CA ARG A 141 -3.91 -6.48 -15.45
C ARG A 141 -3.83 -7.88 -14.81
N ASP A 142 -3.35 -8.85 -15.59
CA ASP A 142 -3.27 -10.26 -15.20
C ASP A 142 -2.00 -10.59 -14.37
N LEU A 143 -1.08 -9.63 -14.20
CA LEU A 143 0.11 -9.80 -13.34
C LEU A 143 -0.25 -9.90 -11.84
N PRO A 144 0.56 -10.64 -11.05
CA PRO A 144 0.50 -10.61 -9.59
C PRO A 144 0.56 -9.19 -9.04
N ARG A 145 0.00 -8.95 -7.85
CA ARG A 145 -0.07 -7.62 -7.21
C ARG A 145 1.25 -7.20 -6.57
N VAL A 146 2.28 -7.17 -7.40
CA VAL A 146 3.65 -6.78 -7.06
C VAL A 146 4.07 -5.70 -8.03
N GLY A 147 4.27 -4.50 -7.51
CA GLY A 147 4.59 -3.32 -8.30
C GLY A 147 6.09 -3.07 -8.45
N SER A 148 6.90 -3.48 -7.48
CA SER A 148 8.35 -3.26 -7.49
C SER A 148 9.11 -4.41 -6.83
N LEU A 149 10.42 -4.47 -7.09
CA LEU A 149 11.33 -5.46 -6.50
C LEU A 149 11.35 -5.40 -4.97
N ASP A 150 11.29 -4.19 -4.41
CA ASP A 150 11.25 -3.93 -2.97
C ASP A 150 9.99 -4.51 -2.30
N GLN A 151 8.93 -4.80 -3.08
CA GLN A 151 7.73 -5.47 -2.57
C GLN A 151 7.87 -7.00 -2.56
N LEU A 152 8.79 -7.58 -3.35
CA LEU A 152 9.11 -9.00 -3.33
C LEU A 152 10.18 -9.34 -2.30
N THR A 153 11.11 -8.41 -2.08
CA THR A 153 12.33 -8.67 -1.33
C THR A 153 12.71 -7.46 -0.50
N HIS A 154 13.26 -7.70 0.69
CA HIS A 154 14.13 -6.73 1.36
C HIS A 154 15.56 -6.97 0.87
N ALA A 155 15.76 -6.85 -0.45
CA ALA A 155 17.04 -7.16 -1.05
C ALA A 155 18.09 -6.17 -0.53
N ASP A 156 19.13 -6.73 0.08
CA ASP A 156 20.40 -6.04 0.25
C ASP A 156 21.03 -5.81 -1.15
N ASP A 157 21.80 -4.73 -1.32
CA ASP A 157 22.45 -4.37 -2.59
C ASP A 157 23.25 -5.54 -3.21
N THR A 158 23.68 -6.49 -2.38
CA THR A 158 24.34 -7.73 -2.81
C THR A 158 23.53 -8.59 -3.79
N LEU A 159 22.21 -8.69 -3.61
CA LEU A 159 21.32 -9.44 -4.51
C LEU A 159 21.23 -8.79 -5.90
N ILE A 160 21.29 -7.47 -5.96
CA ILE A 160 21.17 -6.72 -7.22
C ILE A 160 22.52 -6.64 -7.95
N THR A 161 23.62 -6.54 -7.20
CA THR A 161 24.96 -6.24 -7.77
C THR A 161 25.74 -7.50 -8.17
N PHE A 162 25.58 -8.62 -7.45
CA PHE A 162 26.44 -9.80 -7.60
C PHE A 162 25.70 -11.07 -8.03
N THR A 163 24.45 -10.97 -8.48
CA THR A 163 23.68 -12.13 -8.95
C THR A 163 23.03 -11.85 -10.30
N ASP A 164 22.68 -12.90 -11.04
CA ASP A 164 21.91 -12.84 -12.29
C ASP A 164 20.40 -12.67 -12.04
N TRP A 165 19.99 -12.57 -10.77
CA TRP A 165 18.59 -12.56 -10.37
C TRP A 165 17.76 -11.44 -11.03
N PRO A 166 18.24 -10.20 -11.20
CA PRO A 166 17.50 -9.18 -11.94
C PRO A 166 17.23 -9.57 -13.40
N ALA A 167 18.20 -10.20 -14.07
CA ALA A 167 18.06 -10.65 -15.46
C ALA A 167 17.07 -11.81 -15.56
N ALA A 168 17.14 -12.78 -14.64
CA ALA A 168 16.22 -13.90 -14.58
C ALA A 168 14.77 -13.44 -14.29
N LEU A 169 14.58 -12.48 -13.38
CA LEU A 169 13.27 -11.91 -13.10
C LEU A 169 12.72 -11.16 -14.32
N ALA A 170 13.56 -10.37 -15.00
CA ALA A 170 13.16 -9.64 -16.20
C ALA A 170 12.78 -10.58 -17.36
N GLU A 171 13.46 -11.71 -17.52
CA GLU A 171 13.06 -12.75 -18.47
C GLU A 171 11.69 -13.33 -18.13
N ARG A 172 11.43 -13.70 -16.86
CA ARG A 172 10.12 -14.21 -16.44
C ARG A 172 8.98 -13.22 -16.68
N PHE A 173 9.19 -11.93 -16.41
CA PHE A 173 8.19 -10.92 -16.70
C PHE A 173 7.99 -10.71 -18.20
N ARG A 174 9.05 -10.75 -19.02
CA ARG A 174 8.92 -10.70 -20.48
C ARG A 174 8.09 -11.87 -21.03
N ASP A 175 8.36 -13.09 -20.57
CA ASP A 175 7.57 -14.28 -20.92
C ASP A 175 6.08 -14.10 -20.58
N GLN A 176 5.77 -13.57 -19.38
CA GLN A 176 4.39 -13.33 -18.94
C GLN A 176 3.68 -12.22 -19.74
N LEU A 177 4.43 -11.21 -20.20
CA LEU A 177 3.92 -10.11 -21.00
C LEU A 177 3.84 -10.44 -22.49
N GLY A 178 4.40 -11.58 -22.93
CA GLY A 178 4.42 -11.99 -24.34
C GLY A 178 5.45 -11.23 -25.18
N HIS A 179 6.56 -10.81 -24.58
CA HIS A 179 7.66 -10.08 -25.22
C HIS A 179 8.96 -10.89 -25.32
#